data_AF-A0A3D0MXQ5-F1
#
_entry.id   AF-A0A3D0MXQ5-F1
#
_cell.length_a   1.000
_cell.length_b   1.000
_cell.length_c   1.000
_cell.angle_alpha   90.00
_cell.angle_beta   90.00
_cell.angle_gamma   90.00
#
_symmetry.space_group_name_H-M   'P 1'
#
loop_
_entity.id
_entity.type
_entity.pdbx_description
1 polymer ?
#
loop_
_entity_poly.entity_id
_entity_poly.type
_entity_poly.pdbx_seq_one_letter_code
_entity_poly.pdbx_strand_id
1 'polypeptide(L)'
;MIICKNCGAEVNTNYCPECGQASSEGRYNFKHLVKDILDVFFKFKDTIFPTIADSIKSPAITTHQYLNGKRVDVYNPIKYVFFLALINSFLILQFKLLDAYLKSQDVVQNTITKFYTSNISIVEMMSIPILSLFSFLFFKDKKFNYSENVILNCFLNGNVFIFGIVLSLIQLVFRQNSALIILTNEYFNYLSMIYMAIVYMYFFNEKTLKGFLVSAIVVVLNYLVYGILLGFISNFFY
;
A
#
# COMPACT_ATOMS: atom_id res chain seq x y z
N MET A 1 35.65 5.33 -7.11
CA MET A 1 34.63 5.81 -8.05
C MET A 1 33.41 4.91 -7.90
N ILE A 2 32.25 5.49 -7.62
CA ILE A 2 30.98 4.76 -7.38
C ILE A 2 30.03 5.12 -8.50
N ILE A 3 29.33 4.14 -9.08
CA ILE A 3 28.28 4.39 -10.07
C ILE A 3 26.96 4.71 -9.35
N CYS A 4 26.34 5.83 -9.70
CA CYS A 4 25.04 6.22 -9.14
C CYS A 4 23.94 5.23 -9.54
N LYS A 5 23.21 4.69 -8.55
CA LYS A 5 22.13 3.72 -8.79
C LYS A 5 20.89 4.33 -9.46
N ASN A 6 20.73 5.65 -9.43
CA ASN A 6 19.61 6.34 -10.07
C ASN A 6 19.88 6.58 -11.56
N CYS A 7 20.89 7.39 -11.87
CA CYS A 7 21.18 7.88 -13.22
C CYS A 7 22.37 7.21 -13.92
N GLY A 8 23.15 6.37 -13.23
CA GLY A 8 24.33 5.71 -13.81
C GLY A 8 25.59 6.58 -13.94
N ALA A 9 25.56 7.85 -13.51
CA ALA A 9 26.74 8.72 -13.55
C ALA A 9 27.84 8.26 -12.57
N GLU A 10 29.10 8.52 -12.92
CA GLU A 10 30.24 8.33 -12.02
C GLU A 10 30.23 9.38 -10.90
N VAL A 11 30.36 8.93 -9.66
CA VAL A 11 30.30 9.78 -8.46
C VAL A 11 31.57 9.60 -7.62
N ASN A 12 32.21 10.74 -7.33
CA ASN A 12 33.37 10.84 -6.43
C ASN A 12 33.08 11.71 -5.18
N THR A 13 31.86 12.19 -5.03
CA THR A 13 31.36 13.04 -3.93
C THR A 13 30.35 12.27 -3.05
N ASN A 14 29.89 12.87 -1.95
CA ASN A 14 28.86 12.28 -1.09
C ASN A 14 27.46 12.23 -1.75
N TYR A 15 27.22 13.07 -2.75
CA TYR A 15 25.98 13.13 -3.51
C TYR A 15 26.30 13.21 -5.01
N CYS A 16 25.51 12.52 -5.82
CA CYS A 16 25.62 12.54 -7.27
C CYS A 16 25.35 13.96 -7.80
N PRO A 17 26.26 14.55 -8.59
CA PRO A 17 26.07 15.90 -9.12
C PRO A 17 24.92 15.98 -10.14
N GLU A 18 24.61 14.88 -10.83
CA GLU A 18 23.58 14.84 -11.88
C GLU A 18 22.15 14.74 -11.31
N CYS A 19 21.94 13.97 -10.24
CA CYS A 19 20.59 13.69 -9.73
C CYS A 19 20.42 13.91 -8.22
N GLY A 20 21.48 14.27 -7.49
CA GLY A 20 21.43 14.52 -6.05
C GLY A 20 21.32 13.28 -5.16
N GLN A 21 21.37 12.06 -5.70
CA GLN A 21 21.34 10.84 -4.88
C GLN A 21 22.61 10.68 -4.04
N ALA A 22 22.49 10.28 -2.78
CA ALA A 22 23.64 9.96 -1.94
C ALA A 22 24.48 8.80 -2.54
N SER A 23 25.81 8.94 -2.54
CA SER A 23 26.71 7.93 -3.12
C SER A 23 26.85 6.68 -2.24
N SER A 24 26.57 6.79 -0.94
CA SER A 24 26.54 5.68 0.02
C SER A 24 25.23 4.87 -0.01
N GLU A 25 24.39 5.05 -1.04
CA GLU A 25 23.07 4.43 -1.10
C GLU A 25 23.15 2.89 -1.16
N GLY A 26 22.79 2.25 -0.06
CA GLY A 26 22.91 0.81 0.16
C GLY A 26 21.66 0.03 -0.23
N ARG A 27 21.66 -1.27 0.05
CA ARG A 27 20.44 -2.09 0.04
C ARG A 27 19.45 -1.52 1.07
N TYR A 28 18.16 -1.45 0.71
CA TYR A 28 17.13 -0.96 1.62
C TYR A 28 17.07 -1.84 2.87
N ASN A 29 17.06 -1.22 4.05
CA ASN A 29 17.15 -1.91 5.33
C ASN A 29 16.34 -1.17 6.40
N PHE A 30 16.32 -1.71 7.61
CA PHE A 30 15.54 -1.16 8.70
C PHE A 30 15.87 0.30 9.06
N LYS A 31 17.14 0.72 8.95
CA LYS A 31 17.52 2.13 9.21
C LYS A 31 16.89 3.08 8.19
N HIS A 32 16.83 2.66 6.92
CA HIS A 32 16.13 3.43 5.88
C HIS A 32 14.64 3.49 6.17
N LEU A 33 14.03 2.37 6.56
CA LEU A 33 12.61 2.30 6.91
C LEU A 33 12.23 3.29 8.01
N VAL A 34 12.96 3.28 9.13
CA VAL A 34 12.71 4.20 10.25
C VAL A 34 12.88 5.66 9.81
N LYS A 35 13.94 5.96 9.06
CA LYS A 35 14.16 7.31 8.53
C LYS A 35 12.98 7.75 7.65
N ASP A 36 12.55 6.91 6.73
CA ASP A 36 11.45 7.23 5.81
C ASP A 36 10.12 7.44 6.54
N ILE A 37 9.85 6.68 7.61
CA ILE A 37 8.67 6.86 8.48
C ILE A 37 8.71 8.23 9.17
N LEU A 38 9.86 8.60 9.74
CA LEU A 38 10.04 9.91 10.38
C LEU A 38 9.93 11.05 9.35
N ASP A 39 10.40 10.80 8.13
CA ASP A 39 10.39 11.78 7.04
C ASP A 39 9.02 11.94 6.37
N VAL A 40 7.98 11.17 6.74
CA VAL A 40 6.66 11.15 6.07
C VAL A 40 6.04 12.54 5.93
N PHE A 41 6.10 13.35 6.99
CA PHE A 41 5.47 14.67 7.03
C PHE A 41 6.27 15.77 6.32
N PHE A 42 7.47 15.47 5.81
CA PHE A 42 8.33 16.44 5.14
C PHE A 42 8.07 16.52 3.63
N LYS A 43 8.39 17.68 3.04
CA LYS A 43 8.30 18.09 1.61
C LYS A 43 7.76 17.03 0.63
N PHE A 44 6.59 17.35 0.08
CA PHE A 44 6.04 16.74 -1.13
C PHE A 44 7.00 16.94 -2.32
N LYS A 45 7.01 15.98 -3.24
CA LYS A 45 7.81 16.05 -4.49
C LYS A 45 6.93 15.75 -5.69
N ASP A 46 7.24 16.40 -6.80
CA ASP A 46 6.50 16.26 -8.06
C ASP A 46 6.63 14.86 -8.68
N THR A 47 7.60 14.05 -8.24
CA THR A 47 7.80 12.67 -8.69
C THR A 47 6.68 11.72 -8.29
N ILE A 48 5.72 12.16 -7.45
CA ILE A 48 4.56 11.36 -7.08
C ILE A 48 3.65 11.01 -8.27
N PHE A 49 3.38 11.93 -9.20
CA PHE A 49 2.47 11.65 -10.33
C PHE A 49 3.08 10.65 -11.33
N PRO A 50 4.36 10.78 -11.73
CA PRO A 50 5.05 9.73 -12.48
C PRO A 50 5.04 8.40 -11.73
N THR A 51 5.28 8.41 -10.41
CA THR A 51 5.28 7.18 -9.60
C THR A 51 3.91 6.53 -9.55
N ILE A 52 2.81 7.30 -9.45
CA ILE A 52 1.45 6.78 -9.56
C ILE A 52 1.26 6.06 -10.90
N ALA A 53 1.64 6.72 -12.00
CA ALA A 53 1.49 6.15 -13.34
C ALA A 53 2.29 4.85 -13.50
N ASP A 54 3.54 4.84 -13.07
CA ASP A 54 4.43 3.67 -13.17
C ASP A 54 3.99 2.54 -12.24
N SER A 55 3.60 2.87 -11.00
CA SER A 55 3.16 1.88 -10.01
C SER A 55 1.86 1.19 -10.42
N ILE A 56 0.92 1.90 -11.07
CA ILE A 56 -0.29 1.25 -11.60
C ILE A 56 0.05 0.36 -12.79
N LYS A 57 0.87 0.85 -13.72
CA LYS A 57 1.20 0.12 -14.97
C LYS A 57 2.11 -1.08 -14.73
N SER A 58 3.03 -0.98 -13.79
CA SER A 58 4.11 -1.94 -13.59
C SER A 58 4.58 -1.99 -12.12
N PRO A 59 3.69 -2.32 -11.17
CA PRO A 59 3.96 -2.22 -9.73
C PRO A 59 5.20 -3.00 -9.28
N ALA A 60 5.38 -4.21 -9.80
CA ALA A 60 6.53 -5.04 -9.49
C ALA A 60 7.85 -4.39 -9.97
N ILE A 61 7.84 -3.78 -11.16
CA ILE A 61 9.01 -3.13 -11.74
C ILE A 61 9.35 -1.86 -10.97
N THR A 62 8.36 -1.01 -10.66
CA THR A 62 8.55 0.21 -9.88
C THR A 62 9.11 -0.09 -8.50
N THR A 63 8.59 -1.13 -7.83
CA THR A 63 9.11 -1.58 -6.54
C THR A 63 10.56 -2.05 -6.66
N HIS A 64 10.89 -2.89 -7.66
CA HIS A 64 12.26 -3.35 -7.90
C HIS A 64 13.21 -2.20 -8.20
N GLN A 65 12.80 -1.21 -8.99
CA GLN A 65 13.61 -0.02 -9.28
C GLN A 65 13.96 0.75 -7.99
N TYR A 66 12.97 0.99 -7.13
CA TYR A 66 13.18 1.65 -5.84
C TYR A 66 14.13 0.85 -4.94
N LEU A 67 13.90 -0.45 -4.80
CA LEU A 67 14.72 -1.34 -3.97
C LEU A 67 16.15 -1.48 -4.48
N ASN A 68 16.35 -1.44 -5.81
CA ASN A 68 17.66 -1.44 -6.46
C ASN A 68 18.37 -0.08 -6.41
N GLY A 69 17.73 0.95 -5.83
CA GLY A 69 18.38 2.22 -5.52
C GLY A 69 18.06 3.37 -6.47
N LYS A 70 17.03 3.28 -7.33
CA LYS A 70 16.48 4.43 -8.06
C LYS A 70 15.51 5.22 -7.16
N ARG A 71 16.04 5.99 -6.20
CA ARG A 71 15.23 6.64 -5.13
C ARG A 71 15.00 8.14 -5.34
N VAL A 72 15.52 8.71 -6.43
CA VAL A 72 15.25 10.11 -6.81
C VAL A 72 14.01 10.17 -7.70
N ASP A 73 13.94 9.29 -8.70
CA ASP A 73 12.87 9.30 -9.72
C ASP A 73 11.58 8.66 -9.22
N VAL A 74 11.69 7.72 -8.27
CA VAL A 74 10.54 7.04 -7.66
C VAL A 74 10.23 7.68 -6.31
N TYR A 75 8.98 8.12 -6.13
CA TYR A 75 8.49 8.74 -4.92
C TYR A 75 8.60 7.80 -3.72
N ASN A 76 8.85 8.35 -2.53
CA ASN A 76 9.04 7.53 -1.34
C ASN A 76 7.78 6.67 -1.07
N PRO A 77 7.89 5.33 -0.95
CA PRO A 77 6.75 4.43 -0.84
C PRO A 77 5.88 4.68 0.41
N ILE A 78 6.50 5.08 1.52
CA ILE A 78 5.77 5.38 2.77
C ILE A 78 4.97 6.67 2.61
N LYS A 79 5.59 7.71 2.02
CA LYS A 79 4.89 8.96 1.67
C LYS A 79 3.78 8.71 0.65
N TYR A 80 4.04 7.83 -0.32
CA TYR A 80 3.11 7.45 -1.37
C TYR A 80 1.81 6.89 -0.78
N VAL A 81 1.92 5.83 0.03
CA VAL A 81 0.75 5.20 0.64
C VAL A 81 0.03 6.14 1.61
N PHE A 82 0.78 6.90 2.40
CA PHE A 82 0.20 7.86 3.36
C PHE A 82 -0.60 8.95 2.64
N PHE A 83 -0.04 9.55 1.59
CA PHE A 83 -0.71 10.59 0.81
C PHE A 83 -2.00 10.08 0.16
N LEU A 84 -1.97 8.88 -0.44
CA LEU A 84 -3.12 8.28 -1.09
C LEU A 84 -4.20 7.84 -0.07
N ALA A 85 -3.78 7.35 1.10
CA ALA A 85 -4.68 7.06 2.22
C ALA A 85 -5.45 8.30 2.67
N LEU A 86 -4.76 9.45 2.79
CA LEU A 86 -5.37 10.74 3.15
C LEU A 86 -6.42 11.19 2.14
N ILE A 87 -6.10 11.13 0.84
CA ILE A 87 -7.06 11.48 -0.23
C ILE A 87 -8.27 10.55 -0.18
N ASN A 88 -8.04 9.24 -0.09
CA ASN A 88 -9.12 8.26 -0.03
C ASN A 88 -10.02 8.47 1.20
N SER A 89 -9.44 8.69 2.37
CA SER A 89 -10.19 9.01 3.60
C SER A 89 -10.99 10.30 3.46
N PHE A 90 -10.39 11.35 2.89
CA PHE A 90 -11.09 12.61 2.66
C PHE A 90 -12.34 12.43 1.80
N LEU A 91 -12.25 11.67 0.70
CA LEU A 91 -13.41 11.41 -0.16
C LEU A 91 -14.49 10.60 0.56
N ILE A 92 -14.12 9.50 1.23
CA ILE A 92 -15.06 8.64 1.96
C ILE A 92 -15.84 9.44 3.01
N LEU A 93 -15.14 10.28 3.79
CA LEU A 93 -15.73 11.10 4.85
C LEU A 93 -16.59 12.24 4.28
N GLN A 94 -16.07 12.99 3.31
CA GLN A 94 -16.76 14.15 2.74
C GLN A 94 -18.09 13.76 2.09
N PHE A 95 -18.12 12.60 1.43
CA PHE A 95 -19.29 12.11 0.72
C PHE A 95 -20.14 11.12 1.52
N LYS A 96 -19.77 10.83 2.77
CA LYS A 96 -20.50 9.93 3.67
C LYS A 96 -20.78 8.57 3.02
N LEU A 97 -19.86 8.08 2.20
CA LEU A 97 -20.06 6.85 1.40
C LEU A 97 -20.24 5.62 2.31
N LEU A 98 -19.72 5.69 3.53
CA LEU A 98 -19.81 4.62 4.50
C LEU A 98 -21.10 4.64 5.34
N ASP A 99 -21.83 5.75 5.38
CA ASP A 99 -23.12 5.85 6.10
C ASP A 99 -24.20 4.95 5.47
N ALA A 100 -24.16 4.80 4.14
CA ALA A 100 -25.08 3.93 3.40
C ALA A 100 -24.84 2.45 3.72
N TYR A 101 -23.58 2.06 3.94
CA TYR A 101 -23.20 0.71 4.37
C TYR A 101 -23.67 0.44 5.80
N LEU A 102 -23.38 1.34 6.75
CA LEU A 102 -23.70 1.15 8.16
C LEU A 102 -25.20 1.06 8.44
N LYS A 103 -26.02 1.87 7.75
CA LYS A 103 -27.49 1.83 7.89
C LYS A 103 -28.13 0.53 7.38
N SER A 104 -27.45 -0.18 6.49
CA SER A 104 -28.02 -1.37 5.82
C SER A 104 -27.87 -2.66 6.62
N GLN A 105 -26.91 -2.72 7.55
CA GLN A 105 -26.55 -3.95 8.25
C GLN A 105 -27.02 -4.01 9.72
N ASP A 106 -27.84 -3.07 10.19
CA ASP A 106 -28.22 -2.95 11.62
C ASP A 106 -27.00 -3.07 12.57
N VAL A 107 -25.82 -2.64 12.10
CA VAL A 107 -24.59 -2.76 12.87
C VAL A 107 -24.72 -1.83 14.06
N VAL A 108 -24.67 -2.39 15.27
CA VAL A 108 -24.59 -1.63 16.52
C VAL A 108 -23.46 -0.60 16.36
N GLN A 109 -23.84 0.67 16.35
CA GLN A 109 -22.95 1.79 16.06
C GLN A 109 -22.13 2.12 17.32
N ASN A 110 -21.33 1.13 17.72
CA ASN A 110 -20.42 1.22 18.85
C ASN A 110 -19.22 2.11 18.50
N THR A 111 -18.45 2.46 19.54
CA THR A 111 -17.28 3.33 19.45
C THR A 111 -16.25 2.85 18.42
N ILE A 112 -16.10 1.53 18.22
CA ILE A 112 -15.13 0.97 17.26
C ILE A 112 -15.66 0.99 15.83
N THR A 113 -16.93 0.69 15.58
CA THR A 113 -17.54 0.85 14.25
C THR A 113 -17.39 2.30 13.81
N LYS A 114 -17.60 3.26 14.72
CA LYS A 114 -17.37 4.68 14.45
C LYS A 114 -15.89 5.02 14.22
N PHE A 115 -14.98 4.43 15.00
CA PHE A 115 -13.54 4.63 14.82
C PHE A 115 -13.04 4.06 13.49
N TYR A 116 -13.40 2.82 13.16
CA TYR A 116 -13.07 2.15 11.92
C TYR A 116 -13.56 2.96 10.73
N THR A 117 -14.82 3.39 10.76
CA THR A 117 -15.43 4.14 9.66
C THR A 117 -14.86 5.54 9.50
N SER A 118 -14.45 6.17 10.60
CA SER A 118 -13.82 7.49 10.60
C SER A 118 -12.35 7.45 10.18
N ASN A 119 -11.70 6.29 10.25
CA ASN A 119 -10.26 6.13 10.05
C ASN A 119 -9.92 4.99 9.06
N ILE A 120 -10.84 4.64 8.15
CA ILE A 120 -10.76 3.41 7.36
C ILE A 120 -9.43 3.26 6.60
N SER A 121 -8.94 4.30 5.91
CA SER A 121 -7.66 4.20 5.19
C SER A 121 -6.46 4.06 6.14
N ILE A 122 -6.50 4.69 7.31
CA ILE A 122 -5.42 4.56 8.32
C ILE A 122 -5.43 3.15 8.89
N VAL A 123 -6.61 2.62 9.19
CA VAL A 123 -6.80 1.24 9.63
C VAL A 123 -6.29 0.29 8.56
N GLU A 124 -6.63 0.46 7.28
CA GLU A 124 -6.07 -0.39 6.21
C GLU A 124 -4.54 -0.31 6.13
N MET A 125 -3.95 0.88 6.29
CA MET A 125 -2.49 1.07 6.30
C MET A 125 -1.81 0.37 7.49
N MET A 126 -2.49 0.23 8.63
CA MET A 126 -1.98 -0.53 9.79
C MET A 126 -1.87 -2.04 9.51
N SER A 127 -2.49 -2.56 8.45
CA SER A 127 -2.31 -3.96 8.04
C SER A 127 -0.96 -4.22 7.35
N ILE A 128 -0.28 -3.18 6.85
CA ILE A 128 0.97 -3.30 6.07
C ILE A 128 2.05 -4.11 6.81
N PRO A 129 2.36 -3.86 8.11
CA PRO A 129 3.36 -4.65 8.82
C PRO A 129 3.02 -6.14 8.90
N ILE A 130 1.75 -6.48 9.10
CA ILE A 130 1.27 -7.87 9.17
C ILE A 130 1.36 -8.52 7.79
N LEU A 131 0.93 -7.81 6.75
CA LEU A 131 1.03 -8.26 5.38
C LEU A 131 2.49 -8.49 4.97
N SER A 132 3.40 -7.58 5.35
CA SER A 132 4.84 -7.69 5.10
C SER A 132 5.50 -8.81 5.88
N LEU A 133 4.98 -9.14 7.07
CA LEU A 133 5.43 -10.31 7.81
C LEU A 133 5.04 -11.59 7.05
N PHE A 134 3.80 -11.71 6.59
CA PHE A 134 3.39 -12.88 5.82
C PHE A 134 4.12 -13.00 4.48
N SER A 135 4.26 -11.92 3.71
CA SER A 135 5.01 -11.96 2.45
C SER A 135 6.49 -12.31 2.69
N PHE A 136 7.10 -11.80 3.77
CA PHE A 136 8.46 -12.17 4.17
C PHE A 136 8.60 -13.66 4.53
N LEU A 137 7.64 -14.22 5.29
CA LEU A 137 7.69 -15.62 5.74
C LEU A 137 7.45 -16.60 4.58
N PHE A 138 6.45 -16.34 3.73
CA PHE A 138 6.08 -17.24 2.64
C PHE A 138 7.04 -17.18 1.44
N PHE A 139 7.74 -16.06 1.23
CA PHE A 139 8.72 -15.89 0.15
C PHE A 139 10.16 -15.74 0.67
N LYS A 140 10.47 -16.35 1.82
CA LYS A 140 11.80 -16.30 2.46
C LYS A 140 12.93 -16.76 1.52
N ASP A 141 12.67 -17.70 0.63
CA ASP A 141 13.61 -18.23 -0.35
C ASP A 141 14.02 -17.18 -1.40
N LYS A 142 13.22 -16.12 -1.59
CA LYS A 142 13.47 -15.03 -2.55
C LYS A 142 14.48 -13.99 -2.06
N LYS A 143 15.03 -14.16 -0.86
CA LYS A 143 16.11 -13.33 -0.29
C LYS A 143 15.75 -11.84 -0.10
N PHE A 144 14.48 -11.45 -0.14
CA PHE A 144 14.04 -10.11 0.29
C PHE A 144 13.99 -10.03 1.82
N ASN A 145 14.44 -8.91 2.38
CA ASN A 145 14.34 -8.65 3.82
C ASN A 145 12.95 -8.10 4.19
N TYR A 146 12.65 -8.04 5.48
CA TYR A 146 11.36 -7.54 5.96
C TYR A 146 11.08 -6.09 5.51
N SER A 147 12.07 -5.19 5.60
CA SER A 147 11.91 -3.79 5.18
C SER A 147 11.61 -3.65 3.68
N GLU A 148 12.18 -4.51 2.84
CA GLU A 148 11.87 -4.56 1.41
C GLU A 148 10.43 -5.04 1.16
N ASN A 149 9.95 -5.99 1.95
CA ASN A 149 8.55 -6.42 1.93
C ASN A 149 7.60 -5.30 2.42
N VAL A 150 8.02 -4.45 3.35
CA VAL A 150 7.27 -3.24 3.73
C VAL A 150 7.15 -2.29 2.55
N ILE A 151 8.25 -2.02 1.85
CA ILE A 151 8.23 -1.15 0.67
C ILE A 151 7.30 -1.67 -0.43
N LEU A 152 7.35 -2.97 -0.74
CA LEU A 152 6.41 -3.59 -1.67
C LEU A 152 4.96 -3.31 -1.26
N ASN A 153 4.62 -3.59 -0.01
CA ASN A 153 3.24 -3.47 0.46
C ASN A 153 2.78 -2.02 0.60
N CYS A 154 3.67 -1.06 0.80
CA CYS A 154 3.34 0.37 0.68
C CYS A 154 2.90 0.73 -0.74
N PHE A 155 3.63 0.30 -1.79
CA PHE A 155 3.19 0.54 -3.17
C PHE A 155 1.86 -0.13 -3.49
N LEU A 156 1.67 -1.39 -3.09
CA LEU A 156 0.43 -2.11 -3.36
C LEU A 156 -0.78 -1.48 -2.66
N ASN A 157 -0.66 -1.14 -1.38
CA ASN A 157 -1.74 -0.47 -0.66
C ASN A 157 -2.02 0.93 -1.22
N GLY A 158 -0.98 1.67 -1.62
CA GLY A 158 -1.17 2.93 -2.33
C GLY A 158 -1.97 2.75 -3.62
N ASN A 159 -1.67 1.71 -4.41
CA ASN A 159 -2.45 1.40 -5.62
C ASN A 159 -3.89 1.01 -5.32
N VAL A 160 -4.13 0.23 -4.25
CA VAL A 160 -5.49 -0.08 -3.77
C VAL A 160 -6.23 1.21 -3.39
N PHE A 161 -5.58 2.16 -2.69
CA PHE A 161 -6.19 3.46 -2.42
C PHE A 161 -6.53 4.24 -3.69
N ILE A 162 -5.70 4.17 -4.73
CA ILE A 162 -6.04 4.81 -6.02
C ILE A 162 -7.29 4.18 -6.62
N PHE A 163 -7.38 2.84 -6.62
CA PHE A 163 -8.58 2.15 -7.10
C PHE A 163 -9.80 2.50 -6.24
N GLY A 164 -9.63 2.64 -4.92
CA GLY A 164 -10.66 3.08 -3.98
C GLY A 164 -11.13 4.52 -4.23
N ILE A 165 -10.21 5.43 -4.57
CA ILE A 165 -10.52 6.81 -4.97
C ILE A 165 -11.38 6.80 -6.23
N VAL A 166 -11.00 6.04 -7.26
CA VAL A 166 -11.77 5.91 -8.51
C VAL A 166 -13.15 5.34 -8.23
N LEU A 167 -13.24 4.29 -7.42
CA LEU A 167 -14.50 3.69 -7.02
C LEU A 167 -15.39 4.68 -6.27
N SER A 168 -14.82 5.43 -5.33
CA SER A 168 -15.54 6.44 -4.54
C SER A 168 -16.15 7.52 -5.43
N LEU A 169 -15.44 7.95 -6.48
CA LEU A 169 -15.96 8.90 -7.47
C LEU A 169 -17.11 8.31 -8.29
N ILE A 170 -17.01 7.03 -8.68
CA ILE A 170 -18.07 6.31 -9.40
C ILE A 170 -19.33 6.18 -8.52
N GLN A 171 -19.15 5.85 -7.23
CA GLN A 171 -20.24 5.72 -6.26
C GLN A 171 -21.04 7.01 -6.05
N LEU A 172 -20.47 8.19 -6.34
CA LEU A 172 -21.21 9.46 -6.30
C LEU A 172 -22.41 9.48 -7.25
N VAL A 173 -22.34 8.77 -8.37
CA VAL A 173 -23.42 8.69 -9.38
C VAL A 173 -24.66 7.99 -8.83
N PHE A 174 -24.47 6.98 -7.97
CA PHE A 174 -25.55 6.17 -7.39
C PHE A 174 -25.56 6.24 -5.86
N ARG A 175 -25.16 7.38 -5.28
CA ARG A 175 -25.01 7.59 -3.83
C ARG A 175 -26.26 7.31 -2.99
N GLN A 176 -27.45 7.32 -3.61
CA GLN A 176 -28.72 7.03 -2.94
C GLN A 176 -29.05 5.53 -2.87
N ASN A 177 -28.35 4.70 -3.66
CA ASN A 177 -28.59 3.26 -3.73
C ASN A 177 -27.57 2.51 -2.86
N SER A 178 -27.91 2.28 -1.59
CA SER A 178 -27.05 1.61 -0.62
C SER A 178 -26.68 0.18 -1.06
N ALA A 179 -27.59 -0.56 -1.68
CA ALA A 179 -27.33 -1.91 -2.17
C ALA A 179 -26.20 -1.94 -3.24
N LEU A 180 -26.20 -0.98 -4.18
CA LEU A 180 -25.13 -0.87 -5.18
C LEU A 180 -23.78 -0.47 -4.55
N ILE A 181 -23.78 0.38 -3.53
CA ILE A 181 -22.55 0.76 -2.81
C ILE A 181 -21.96 -0.47 -2.11
N ILE A 182 -22.77 -1.24 -1.38
CA ILE A 182 -22.32 -2.47 -0.70
C ILE A 182 -21.76 -3.46 -1.71
N LEU A 183 -22.52 -3.74 -2.77
CA LEU A 183 -22.12 -4.68 -3.82
C LEU A 183 -20.78 -4.29 -4.45
N THR A 184 -20.60 -3.02 -4.79
CA THR A 184 -19.35 -2.54 -5.40
C THR A 184 -18.16 -2.59 -4.44
N ASN A 185 -18.35 -2.35 -3.14
CA ASN A 185 -17.30 -2.53 -2.13
C ASN A 185 -16.89 -4.00 -1.96
N GLU A 186 -17.85 -4.93 -1.95
CA GLU A 186 -17.54 -6.37 -1.87
C GLU A 186 -16.72 -6.82 -3.09
N TYR A 187 -17.15 -6.46 -4.30
CA TYR A 187 -16.38 -6.76 -5.51
C TYR A 187 -14.99 -6.12 -5.49
N PHE A 188 -14.89 -4.88 -5.03
CA PHE A 188 -13.63 -4.17 -4.89
C PHE A 188 -12.64 -4.89 -3.97
N ASN A 189 -13.10 -5.42 -2.84
CA ASN A 189 -12.27 -6.20 -1.93
C ASN A 189 -11.69 -7.44 -2.63
N TYR A 190 -12.52 -8.23 -3.30
CA TYR A 190 -12.05 -9.41 -4.04
C TYR A 190 -11.09 -9.05 -5.17
N LEU A 191 -11.40 -8.00 -5.94
CA LEU A 191 -10.52 -7.52 -7.02
C LEU A 191 -9.17 -7.04 -6.49
N SER A 192 -9.15 -6.35 -5.34
CA SER A 192 -7.92 -5.91 -4.68
C SER A 192 -7.07 -7.08 -4.20
N MET A 193 -7.71 -8.14 -3.68
CA MET A 193 -7.01 -9.37 -3.31
C MET A 193 -6.38 -10.07 -4.51
N ILE A 194 -7.13 -10.20 -5.60
CA ILE A 194 -6.65 -10.79 -6.86
C ILE A 194 -5.49 -9.96 -7.41
N TYR A 195 -5.63 -8.63 -7.43
CA TYR A 195 -4.57 -7.71 -7.85
C TYR A 195 -3.29 -7.92 -7.05
N MET A 196 -3.36 -7.91 -5.71
CA MET A 196 -2.19 -8.12 -4.85
C MET A 196 -1.54 -9.49 -5.10
N ALA A 197 -2.34 -10.55 -5.23
CA ALA A 197 -1.83 -11.89 -5.50
C ALA A 197 -1.10 -11.98 -6.85
N ILE A 198 -1.64 -11.34 -7.89
CA ILE A 198 -0.98 -11.22 -9.20
C ILE A 198 0.34 -10.46 -9.06
N VAL A 199 0.36 -9.31 -8.39
CA VAL A 199 1.58 -8.52 -8.28
C VAL A 199 2.67 -9.25 -7.50
N TYR A 200 2.33 -9.97 -6.43
CA TYR A 200 3.29 -10.83 -5.72
C TYR A 200 3.90 -11.89 -6.62
N MET A 201 3.08 -12.57 -7.42
CA MET A 201 3.54 -13.55 -8.39
C MET A 201 4.59 -12.96 -9.34
N TYR A 202 4.36 -11.73 -9.84
CA TYR A 202 5.32 -11.04 -10.70
C TYR A 202 6.55 -10.52 -9.93
N PHE A 203 6.36 -9.96 -8.74
CA PHE A 203 7.42 -9.38 -7.93
C PHE A 203 8.44 -10.44 -7.47
N PHE A 204 7.96 -11.58 -6.97
CA PHE A 204 8.78 -12.70 -6.51
C PHE A 204 9.24 -13.63 -7.63
N ASN A 205 8.92 -13.29 -8.89
CA ASN A 205 9.26 -14.06 -10.10
C ASN A 205 8.75 -15.52 -10.06
N GLU A 206 7.54 -15.72 -9.53
CA GLU A 206 6.88 -17.02 -9.36
C GLU A 206 5.69 -17.15 -10.31
N LYS A 207 5.91 -16.96 -11.62
CA LYS A 207 4.86 -16.87 -12.67
C LYS A 207 4.20 -18.22 -13.01
N THR A 208 3.80 -18.97 -11.99
CA THR A 208 3.18 -20.28 -12.07
C THR A 208 1.87 -20.28 -11.28
N LEU A 209 1.00 -21.27 -11.55
CA LEU A 209 -0.23 -21.43 -10.76
C LEU A 209 0.08 -21.60 -9.26
N LYS A 210 1.15 -22.34 -8.92
CA LYS A 210 1.61 -22.49 -7.54
C LYS A 210 1.96 -21.13 -6.92
N GLY A 211 2.70 -20.29 -7.66
CA GLY A 211 3.05 -18.94 -7.21
C GLY A 211 1.84 -18.05 -6.96
N PHE A 212 0.83 -18.12 -7.85
CA PHE A 212 -0.45 -17.44 -7.64
C PHE A 212 -1.16 -17.94 -6.38
N LEU A 213 -1.28 -19.27 -6.19
CA LEU A 213 -1.96 -19.84 -5.03
C LEU A 213 -1.27 -19.46 -3.71
N VAL A 214 0.06 -19.51 -3.66
CA VAL A 214 0.84 -19.05 -2.49
C VAL A 214 0.59 -17.57 -2.23
N SER A 215 0.61 -16.74 -3.27
CA SER A 215 0.34 -15.30 -3.17
C SER A 215 -1.07 -15.01 -2.66
N ALA A 216 -2.07 -15.74 -3.17
CA ALA A 216 -3.46 -15.64 -2.72
C ALA A 216 -3.59 -16.05 -1.25
N ILE A 217 -2.92 -17.13 -0.81
CA ILE A 217 -2.89 -17.54 0.60
C ILE A 217 -2.34 -16.43 1.48
N VAL A 218 -1.23 -15.79 1.10
CA VAL A 218 -0.63 -14.68 1.87
C VAL A 218 -1.64 -13.53 2.05
N VAL A 219 -2.31 -13.14 0.96
CA VAL A 219 -3.29 -12.05 1.00
C VAL A 219 -4.52 -12.45 1.84
N VAL A 220 -5.09 -13.63 1.63
CA VAL A 220 -6.24 -14.14 2.40
C VAL A 220 -5.91 -14.23 3.90
N LEU A 221 -4.75 -14.79 4.25
CA LEU A 221 -4.30 -14.86 5.63
C LEU A 221 -4.16 -13.48 6.27
N ASN A 222 -3.65 -12.49 5.52
CA ASN A 222 -3.62 -11.11 6.00
C ASN A 222 -5.02 -10.60 6.35
N TYR A 223 -6.00 -10.72 5.44
CA TYR A 223 -7.36 -10.25 5.70
C TYR A 223 -8.02 -10.98 6.88
N LEU A 224 -7.82 -12.30 7.01
CA LEU A 224 -8.35 -13.09 8.12
C LEU A 224 -7.75 -12.66 9.46
N VAL A 225 -6.42 -12.61 9.57
CA VAL A 225 -5.73 -12.24 10.81
C VAL A 225 -6.03 -10.78 11.16
N TYR A 226 -6.05 -9.90 10.16
CA TYR A 226 -6.35 -8.50 10.38
C TYR A 226 -7.79 -8.29 10.86
N GLY A 227 -8.76 -8.98 10.26
CA GLY A 227 -10.16 -8.96 10.71
C GLY A 227 -10.33 -9.45 12.16
N ILE A 228 -9.63 -10.53 12.53
CA ILE A 228 -9.62 -11.04 13.90
C ILE A 228 -9.04 -10.01 14.87
N LEU A 229 -7.93 -9.35 14.52
CA LEU A 229 -7.33 -8.30 15.35
C LEU A 229 -8.28 -7.12 15.55
N LEU A 230 -8.97 -6.67 14.50
CA LEU A 230 -9.98 -5.62 14.62
C LEU A 230 -11.15 -6.05 15.51
N GLY A 231 -11.58 -7.32 15.43
CA GLY A 231 -12.61 -7.88 16.31
C GLY A 231 -12.17 -7.99 17.78
N PHE A 232 -10.91 -8.29 18.05
CA PHE A 232 -10.39 -8.25 19.43
C PHE A 232 -10.35 -6.82 19.95
N ILE A 233 -9.81 -5.89 19.17
CA ILE A 233 -9.78 -4.47 19.51
C ILE A 233 -11.21 -3.98 19.77
N SER A 234 -12.20 -4.45 19.01
CA SER A 234 -13.59 -4.06 19.24
C SER A 234 -14.15 -4.56 20.57
N ASN A 235 -13.80 -5.76 21.02
CA ASN A 235 -14.25 -6.27 22.31
C ASN A 235 -13.60 -5.58 23.53
N PHE A 236 -12.44 -4.94 23.38
CA PHE A 236 -11.76 -4.25 24.49
C PHE A 236 -12.31 -2.86 24.82
N PHE A 237 -13.05 -2.21 23.91
CA PHE A 237 -13.71 -0.92 24.19
C PHE A 237 -15.23 -1.04 24.48
N TYR A 238 -15.70 -2.26 24.76
CA TYR A 238 -16.99 -2.52 25.42
C TYR A 238 -16.77 -2.81 26.90
#